data_AF-A0A936JRC0-F1
#
_entry.id   AF-A0A936JRC0-F1
#
_cell.length_a   1.000
_cell.length_b   1.000
_cell.length_c   1.000
_cell.angle_alpha   90.00
_cell.angle_beta   90.00
_cell.angle_gamma   90.00
#
_symmetry.space_group_name_H-M   'P 1'
#
loop_
_entity.id
_entity.type
_entity.pdbx_description
1 polymer ?
#
loop_
_entity_poly.entity_id
_entity_poly.type
_entity_poly.pdbx_seq_one_letter_code
_entity_poly.pdbx_strand_id
1 'polypeptide(L)'
;MKNMEPESVILCEGYHDRAFLSGLLQSHGCTSLKEKPYRGGQPLRGRGQYGFRTPSGEWLRVAPVDGDGNLLPAAKKLLEDRHTNRLSRVLVVRDEDADESMRQVENLPHAALDQRAKLGKWARDNANARPVPGTNDFELDGGIVTTRLSFLIWQVTGLDGANVPSKQTLERLVCAAIDEAYGPRCKAVWEFINSRPAPPAHEKLHKTHAASHMAGWYSERGYEGFFLAIWDDEAIRDALRRRLDAAGATPIIAALLGSG
;
A
#
# COMPACT_ATOMS: atom_id res chain seq x y z
N MET A 1 -30.79 -16.23 -3.91
CA MET A 1 -29.77 -15.18 -3.73
C MET A 1 -29.21 -14.84 -5.10
N LYS A 2 -29.07 -13.56 -5.49
CA LYS A 2 -28.33 -13.22 -6.72
C LYS A 2 -26.91 -13.78 -6.56
N ASN A 3 -26.43 -14.55 -7.53
CA ASN A 3 -25.04 -15.00 -7.57
C ASN A 3 -24.14 -13.78 -7.66
N MET A 4 -23.71 -13.26 -6.51
CA MET A 4 -22.73 -12.19 -6.49
C MET A 4 -21.36 -12.80 -6.79
N GLU A 5 -20.59 -12.18 -7.66
CA GLU A 5 -19.22 -12.63 -7.92
C GLU A 5 -18.36 -12.42 -6.66
N PRO A 6 -17.29 -13.23 -6.48
CA PRO A 6 -16.29 -12.98 -5.45
C PRO A 6 -15.65 -11.60 -5.57
N GLU A 7 -15.27 -11.01 -4.44
CA GLU A 7 -14.63 -9.70 -4.36
C GLU A 7 -13.36 -9.78 -3.52
N SER A 8 -12.32 -9.06 -3.93
CA SER A 8 -11.11 -8.78 -3.14
C SER A 8 -11.16 -7.34 -2.60
N VAL A 9 -10.69 -7.13 -1.39
CA VAL A 9 -10.66 -5.80 -0.75
C VAL A 9 -9.24 -5.49 -0.27
N ILE A 10 -8.74 -4.32 -0.63
CA ILE A 10 -7.49 -3.73 -0.15
C ILE A 10 -7.85 -2.63 0.84
N LEU A 11 -7.44 -2.79 2.09
CA LEU A 11 -7.54 -1.79 3.14
C LEU A 11 -6.22 -1.04 3.23
N CYS A 12 -6.29 0.29 3.26
CA CYS A 12 -5.11 1.15 3.39
C CYS A 12 -5.37 2.31 4.37
N GLU A 13 -4.31 2.90 4.92
CA GLU A 13 -4.44 3.91 5.97
C GLU A 13 -5.21 5.15 5.51
N GLY A 14 -4.78 5.74 4.39
CA GLY A 14 -5.30 7.03 3.94
C GLY A 14 -5.54 7.14 2.44
N TYR A 15 -5.92 8.35 2.03
CA TYR A 15 -6.21 8.67 0.63
C TYR A 15 -4.96 8.63 -0.27
N HIS A 16 -3.77 8.85 0.30
CA HIS A 16 -2.49 8.79 -0.41
C HIS A 16 -2.14 7.36 -0.80
N ASP A 17 -2.24 6.42 0.14
CA ASP A 17 -2.09 4.99 -0.12
C ASP A 17 -3.05 4.51 -1.20
N ARG A 18 -4.33 4.90 -1.08
CA ARG A 18 -5.34 4.56 -2.08
C ARG A 18 -4.96 5.10 -3.46
N ALA A 19 -4.47 6.33 -3.56
CA ALA A 19 -4.04 6.92 -4.83
C ALA A 19 -2.85 6.17 -5.42
N PHE A 20 -1.85 5.85 -4.61
CA PHE A 20 -0.68 5.05 -5.01
C PHE A 20 -1.08 3.65 -5.48
N LEU A 21 -1.92 2.95 -4.69
CA LEU A 21 -2.46 1.63 -5.02
C LEU A 21 -3.28 1.67 -6.31
N SER A 22 -4.04 2.73 -6.55
CA SER A 22 -4.78 2.92 -7.79
C SER A 22 -3.85 2.99 -9.01
N GLY A 23 -2.73 3.71 -8.91
CA GLY A 23 -1.71 3.76 -9.96
C GLY A 23 -1.03 2.40 -10.15
N LEU A 24 -0.65 1.74 -9.05
CA LEU A 24 -0.06 0.40 -9.06
C LEU A 24 -0.96 -0.61 -9.78
N LEU A 25 -2.24 -0.68 -9.42
CA LEU A 25 -3.20 -1.61 -10.01
C LEU A 25 -3.41 -1.33 -11.49
N GLN A 26 -3.57 -0.07 -11.88
CA GLN A 26 -3.71 0.30 -13.30
C GLN A 26 -2.47 -0.05 -14.11
N SER A 27 -1.26 0.11 -13.55
CA SER A 27 -0.01 -0.33 -14.19
C SER A 27 0.10 -1.85 -14.39
N HIS A 28 -0.77 -2.63 -13.74
CA HIS A 28 -0.92 -4.08 -13.90
C HIS A 28 -2.17 -4.46 -14.72
N GLY A 29 -2.77 -3.50 -15.42
CA GLY A 29 -3.91 -3.76 -16.31
C GLY A 29 -5.28 -3.78 -15.63
N CYS A 30 -5.39 -3.42 -14.34
CA CYS A 30 -6.70 -3.24 -13.73
C CYS A 30 -7.44 -2.07 -14.38
N THR A 31 -8.72 -2.29 -14.69
CA THR A 31 -9.61 -1.23 -15.18
C THR A 31 -10.28 -0.52 -14.02
N SER A 32 -10.02 0.79 -13.88
CA SER A 32 -10.70 1.62 -12.88
C SER A 32 -12.20 1.77 -13.18
N LEU A 33 -13.01 1.67 -12.13
CA LEU A 33 -14.47 1.83 -12.16
C LEU A 33 -14.91 3.10 -11.44
N LYS A 34 -14.02 4.10 -11.31
CA LYS A 34 -14.39 5.41 -10.78
C LYS A 34 -15.63 5.93 -11.51
N GLU A 35 -16.65 6.31 -10.75
CA GLU A 35 -17.97 6.79 -11.23
C GLU A 35 -18.81 5.78 -12.03
N LYS A 36 -18.31 4.57 -12.27
CA LYS A 36 -19.05 3.50 -12.94
C LYS A 36 -19.82 2.64 -11.93
N PRO A 37 -20.87 1.94 -12.37
CA PRO A 37 -21.50 0.92 -11.54
C PRO A 37 -20.47 -0.08 -11.03
N TYR A 38 -20.45 -0.28 -9.72
CA TYR A 38 -19.72 -1.34 -9.06
C TYR A 38 -20.67 -2.52 -8.81
N ARG A 39 -20.10 -3.67 -8.43
CA ARG A 39 -20.76 -4.90 -8.01
C ARG A 39 -22.20 -4.67 -7.51
N GLY A 40 -23.19 -5.13 -8.29
CA GLY A 40 -24.62 -4.93 -7.99
C GLY A 40 -25.30 -3.74 -8.68
N GLY A 41 -24.59 -2.99 -9.53
CA GLY A 41 -25.15 -1.97 -10.43
C GLY A 41 -25.18 -0.55 -9.87
N GLN A 42 -24.60 -0.31 -8.69
CA GLN A 42 -24.47 1.02 -8.10
C GLN A 42 -22.99 1.39 -7.96
N PRO A 43 -22.62 2.66 -8.21
CA PRO A 43 -21.27 3.12 -7.91
C PRO A 43 -20.92 2.91 -6.43
N LEU A 44 -19.64 2.71 -6.12
CA LEU A 44 -19.19 2.70 -4.73
C LEU A 44 -19.50 4.04 -4.08
N ARG A 45 -20.34 4.02 -3.04
CA ARG A 45 -20.70 5.22 -2.26
C ARG A 45 -19.84 5.27 -0.99
N GLY A 46 -19.29 6.46 -0.70
CA GLY A 46 -18.68 6.79 0.59
C GLY A 46 -17.14 6.75 0.65
N ARG A 47 -16.59 7.62 1.51
CA ARG A 47 -15.20 7.68 2.02
C ARG A 47 -14.08 7.47 0.99
N GLY A 48 -14.30 7.92 -0.24
CA GLY A 48 -13.30 7.87 -1.29
C GLY A 48 -12.83 6.46 -1.67
N GLN A 49 -13.68 5.44 -1.63
CA GLN A 49 -13.30 4.10 -2.08
C GLN A 49 -13.19 4.03 -3.61
N TYR A 50 -12.29 3.20 -4.12
CA TYR A 50 -12.16 2.92 -5.56
C TYR A 50 -12.46 1.47 -5.89
N GLY A 51 -13.16 1.25 -7.00
CA GLY A 51 -13.48 -0.06 -7.53
C GLY A 51 -12.68 -0.32 -8.80
N PHE A 52 -12.33 -1.59 -9.02
CA PHE A 52 -11.56 -2.05 -10.17
C PHE A 52 -12.11 -3.39 -10.69
N ARG A 53 -11.90 -3.64 -11.98
CA ARG A 53 -11.87 -5.00 -12.54
C ARG A 53 -10.42 -5.41 -12.75
N THR A 54 -10.06 -6.58 -12.26
CA THR A 54 -8.73 -7.18 -12.51
C THR A 54 -8.64 -7.68 -13.96
N PRO A 55 -7.43 -7.99 -14.48
CA PRO A 55 -7.26 -8.64 -15.77
C PRO A 55 -7.98 -10.00 -15.87
N SER A 56 -8.07 -10.76 -14.77
CA SER A 56 -8.84 -12.00 -14.67
C SER A 56 -10.37 -11.79 -14.68
N GLY A 57 -10.83 -10.55 -14.62
CA GLY A 57 -12.25 -10.19 -14.57
C GLY A 57 -12.85 -10.17 -13.16
N GLU A 58 -12.06 -10.34 -12.10
CA GLU A 58 -12.54 -10.31 -10.71
C GLU A 58 -12.81 -8.88 -10.20
N TRP A 59 -13.64 -8.77 -9.16
CA TRP A 59 -13.91 -7.49 -8.51
C TRP A 59 -12.85 -7.19 -7.45
N LEU A 60 -12.35 -5.95 -7.48
CA LEU A 60 -11.39 -5.46 -6.50
C LEU A 60 -11.82 -4.09 -5.99
N ARG A 61 -11.70 -3.86 -4.69
CA ARG A 61 -11.97 -2.57 -4.05
C ARG A 61 -10.79 -2.11 -3.22
N VAL A 62 -10.42 -0.83 -3.34
CA VAL A 62 -9.45 -0.17 -2.45
C VAL A 62 -10.22 0.78 -1.53
N ALA A 63 -10.07 0.59 -0.21
CA ALA A 63 -10.80 1.33 0.79
C ALA A 63 -9.85 1.94 1.84
N PRO A 64 -9.73 3.27 1.91
CA PRO A 64 -9.03 3.93 3.00
C PRO A 64 -9.84 3.81 4.29
N VAL A 65 -9.16 3.68 5.44
CA VAL A 65 -9.81 3.50 6.76
C VAL A 65 -9.60 4.66 7.74
N ASP A 66 -9.10 5.79 7.25
CA ASP A 66 -8.87 7.00 8.05
C ASP A 66 -7.89 6.76 9.22
N GLY A 67 -6.76 6.11 8.94
CA GLY A 67 -5.61 5.95 9.85
C GLY A 67 -5.32 4.50 10.29
N ASP A 68 -4.06 4.25 10.68
CA ASP A 68 -3.53 2.92 11.02
C ASP A 68 -4.36 2.16 12.07
N GLY A 69 -4.80 2.86 13.13
CA GLY A 69 -5.58 2.25 14.22
C GLY A 69 -6.90 1.61 13.77
N ASN A 70 -7.40 1.96 12.58
CA ASN A 70 -8.67 1.44 12.03
C ASN A 70 -8.47 0.26 11.06
N LEU A 71 -7.25 -0.07 10.65
CA LEU A 71 -6.99 -1.12 9.65
C LEU A 71 -7.42 -2.50 10.13
N LEU A 72 -6.93 -2.92 11.29
CA LEU A 72 -7.24 -4.24 11.84
C LEU A 72 -8.71 -4.37 12.27
N PRO A 73 -9.34 -3.37 12.92
CA PRO A 73 -10.78 -3.38 13.14
C PRO A 73 -11.60 -3.51 11.85
N ALA A 74 -11.24 -2.77 10.79
CA ALA A 74 -11.93 -2.86 9.51
C ALA A 74 -11.73 -4.23 8.83
N ALA A 75 -10.52 -4.78 8.89
CA ALA A 75 -10.22 -6.11 8.37
C ALA A 75 -11.05 -7.18 9.10
N LYS A 76 -11.09 -7.14 10.44
CA LYS A 76 -11.89 -8.05 11.25
C LYS A 76 -13.36 -8.03 10.84
N LYS A 77 -13.94 -6.84 10.70
CA LYS A 77 -15.33 -6.68 10.27
C LYS A 77 -15.59 -7.33 8.90
N LEU A 78 -14.72 -7.10 7.91
CA LEU A 78 -14.85 -7.74 6.60
C LEU A 78 -14.80 -9.28 6.70
N LEU A 79 -13.90 -9.80 7.53
CA LEU A 79 -13.75 -11.24 7.75
C LEU A 79 -14.98 -11.82 8.46
N GLU A 80 -15.60 -11.13 9.41
CA GLU A 80 -16.88 -11.53 10.03
C GLU A 80 -18.02 -11.53 9.00
N ASP A 81 -18.04 -10.55 8.10
CA ASP A 81 -19.05 -10.40 7.04
C ASP A 81 -18.89 -11.43 5.89
N ARG A 82 -17.84 -12.26 5.89
CA ARG A 82 -17.56 -13.25 4.82
C ARG A 82 -18.58 -14.40 4.72
N HIS A 83 -19.42 -14.58 5.74
CA HIS A 83 -20.49 -15.57 5.74
C HIS A 83 -21.70 -15.11 4.92
N THR A 84 -21.83 -13.80 4.70
CA THR A 84 -22.93 -13.19 3.90
C THR A 84 -22.41 -12.59 2.60
N ASN A 85 -21.11 -12.33 2.50
CA ASN A 85 -20.44 -11.80 1.33
C ASN A 85 -19.42 -12.79 0.76
N ARG A 86 -19.37 -12.94 -0.56
CA ARG A 86 -18.33 -13.72 -1.25
C ARG A 86 -17.00 -12.98 -1.26
N LEU A 87 -16.36 -12.90 -0.10
CA LEU A 87 -15.07 -12.26 0.11
C LEU A 87 -13.94 -13.25 -0.20
N SER A 88 -13.22 -13.02 -1.29
CA SER A 88 -12.11 -13.87 -1.73
C SER A 88 -10.80 -13.50 -1.03
N ARG A 89 -10.51 -12.21 -0.86
CA ARG A 89 -9.27 -11.75 -0.24
C ARG A 89 -9.45 -10.43 0.52
N VAL A 90 -8.73 -10.30 1.62
CA VAL A 90 -8.46 -9.04 2.30
C VAL A 90 -6.95 -8.80 2.27
N LEU A 91 -6.50 -7.72 1.66
CA LEU A 91 -5.13 -7.23 1.77
C LEU A 91 -5.13 -6.03 2.73
N VAL A 92 -4.34 -6.08 3.79
CA VAL A 92 -4.09 -4.94 4.67
C VAL A 92 -2.74 -4.31 4.28
N VAL A 93 -2.76 -3.03 3.96
CA VAL A 93 -1.60 -2.24 3.55
C VAL A 93 -1.33 -1.15 4.58
N ARG A 94 -0.10 -1.07 5.09
CA ARG A 94 0.29 -0.12 6.14
C ARG A 94 1.75 0.31 6.04
N ASP A 95 2.08 1.42 6.68
CA ASP A 95 3.46 1.82 6.92
C ASP A 95 4.16 0.87 7.92
N GLU A 96 5.47 0.69 7.78
CA GLU A 96 6.28 0.09 8.84
C GLU A 96 6.44 1.06 10.02
N ASP A 97 6.35 2.37 9.76
CA ASP A 97 6.44 3.46 10.75
C ASP A 97 7.74 3.52 11.58
N ALA A 98 8.68 2.62 11.30
CA ALA A 98 9.95 2.57 11.96
C ALA A 98 10.93 3.61 11.40
N ASP A 99 11.76 4.15 12.27
CA ASP A 99 12.83 5.08 11.91
C ASP A 99 14.14 4.31 11.76
N GLU A 100 14.71 4.29 10.55
CA GLU A 100 15.98 3.60 10.31
C GLU A 100 17.16 4.23 11.07
N SER A 101 17.10 5.54 11.33
CA SER A 101 18.14 6.21 12.11
C SER A 101 18.17 5.73 13.57
N MET A 102 17.02 5.37 14.14
CA MET A 102 16.94 4.78 15.48
C MET A 102 17.38 3.31 15.49
N ARG A 103 17.21 2.57 14.38
CA ARG A 103 17.65 1.17 14.28
C ARG A 103 19.16 1.01 14.40
N GLN A 104 19.92 1.94 13.83
CA GLN A 104 21.39 1.91 13.87
C GLN A 104 21.93 2.16 15.29
N VAL A 105 21.20 2.90 16.12
CA VAL A 105 21.61 3.21 17.50
C VAL A 105 21.35 2.04 18.45
N GLU A 106 20.27 1.28 18.24
CA GLU A 106 19.80 0.33 19.25
C GLU A 106 20.15 -1.15 18.98
N ASN A 107 20.90 -1.48 17.93
CA ASN A 107 21.17 -2.89 17.53
C ASN A 107 19.89 -3.75 17.49
N LEU A 108 18.74 -3.14 17.22
CA LEU A 108 17.46 -3.83 17.27
C LEU A 108 17.34 -4.79 16.09
N PRO A 109 17.12 -6.11 16.33
CA PRO A 109 16.86 -7.04 15.25
C PRO A 109 15.58 -6.64 14.50
N HIS A 110 15.70 -6.46 13.18
CA HIS A 110 14.65 -6.55 12.15
C HIS A 110 13.22 -6.20 12.62
N ALA A 111 12.92 -4.93 12.90
CA ALA A 111 11.57 -4.48 13.24
C ALA A 111 10.47 -4.91 12.23
N ALA A 112 10.84 -5.11 10.96
CA ALA A 112 9.95 -5.66 9.93
C ALA A 112 9.47 -7.09 10.25
N LEU A 113 10.38 -7.93 10.75
CA LEU A 113 10.05 -9.30 11.16
C LEU A 113 9.13 -9.29 12.37
N ASP A 114 9.34 -8.36 13.31
CA ASP A 114 8.48 -8.19 14.48
C ASP A 114 7.06 -7.75 14.08
N GLN A 115 6.92 -6.81 13.14
CA GLN A 115 5.59 -6.43 12.64
C GLN A 115 4.86 -7.58 11.92
N ARG A 116 5.55 -8.30 11.04
CA ARG A 116 4.94 -9.48 10.38
C ARG A 116 4.53 -10.54 11.39
N ALA A 117 5.33 -10.78 12.42
CA ALA A 117 4.99 -11.70 13.50
C ALA A 117 3.75 -11.24 14.29
N LYS A 118 3.66 -9.94 14.62
CA LYS A 118 2.50 -9.33 15.28
C LYS A 118 1.23 -9.46 14.44
N LEU A 119 1.30 -9.16 13.14
CA LEU A 119 0.16 -9.30 12.22
C LEU A 119 -0.25 -10.77 12.06
N GLY A 120 0.71 -11.69 11.99
CA GLY A 120 0.43 -13.12 11.95
C GLY A 120 -0.21 -13.64 13.24
N LYS A 121 0.22 -13.14 14.41
CA LYS A 121 -0.43 -13.41 15.70
C LYS A 121 -1.85 -12.88 15.69
N TRP A 122 -2.05 -11.63 15.24
CA TRP A 122 -3.39 -11.04 15.14
C TRP A 122 -4.32 -11.88 14.25
N ALA A 123 -3.86 -12.31 13.07
CA ALA A 123 -4.63 -13.12 12.14
C ALA A 123 -5.10 -14.46 12.75
N ARG A 124 -4.22 -15.12 13.52
CA ARG A 124 -4.56 -16.34 14.25
C ARG A 124 -5.57 -16.07 15.36
N ASP A 125 -5.28 -15.10 16.22
CA ASP A 125 -6.06 -14.83 17.44
C ASP A 125 -7.45 -14.26 17.15
N ASN A 126 -7.60 -13.46 16.08
CA ASN A 126 -8.85 -12.72 15.82
C ASN A 126 -9.69 -13.29 14.69
N ALA A 127 -9.09 -14.09 13.80
CA ALA A 127 -9.77 -14.58 12.61
C ALA A 127 -9.66 -16.09 12.43
N ASN A 128 -9.02 -16.80 13.38
CA ASN A 128 -8.73 -18.24 13.27
C ASN A 128 -8.04 -18.60 11.94
N ALA A 129 -7.24 -17.67 11.41
CA ALA A 129 -6.63 -17.82 10.10
C ALA A 129 -5.39 -18.73 10.18
N ARG A 130 -5.23 -19.63 9.21
CA ARG A 130 -4.09 -20.56 9.14
C ARG A 130 -3.05 -20.03 8.16
N PRO A 131 -1.75 -20.01 8.49
CA PRO A 131 -0.72 -19.61 7.54
C PRO A 131 -0.70 -20.57 6.34
N VAL A 132 -0.50 -20.03 5.16
CA VAL A 132 -0.41 -20.79 3.91
C VAL A 132 1.06 -21.10 3.63
N PRO A 133 1.48 -22.38 3.62
CA PRO A 133 2.88 -22.74 3.44
C PRO A 133 3.50 -22.13 2.18
N GLY A 134 4.70 -21.57 2.32
CA GLY A 134 5.45 -20.97 1.21
C GLY A 134 4.96 -19.58 0.76
N THR A 135 4.03 -18.96 1.50
CA THR A 135 3.50 -17.63 1.16
C THR A 135 3.43 -16.72 2.39
N ASN A 136 3.11 -15.43 2.17
CA ASN A 136 2.80 -14.49 3.25
C ASN A 136 1.29 -14.39 3.52
N ASP A 137 0.51 -15.37 3.07
CA ASP A 137 -0.95 -15.39 3.19
C ASP A 137 -1.41 -16.21 4.40
N PHE A 138 -2.60 -15.87 4.87
CA PHE A 138 -3.39 -16.65 5.80
C PHE A 138 -4.69 -17.07 5.12
N GLU A 139 -5.19 -18.26 5.44
CA GLU A 139 -6.44 -18.83 4.95
C GLU A 139 -7.48 -18.84 6.05
N LEU A 140 -8.72 -18.50 5.67
CA LEU A 140 -9.88 -18.64 6.53
C LEU A 140 -10.93 -19.50 5.83
N ASP A 141 -11.36 -20.56 6.53
CA ASP A 141 -12.46 -21.41 6.12
C ASP A 141 -13.81 -20.90 6.66
N GLY A 142 -14.89 -21.55 6.21
CA GLY A 142 -16.25 -21.33 6.71
C GLY A 142 -17.00 -20.14 6.09
N GLY A 143 -16.35 -19.38 5.21
CA GLY A 143 -17.03 -18.37 4.37
C GLY A 143 -17.81 -18.99 3.21
N ILE A 144 -18.53 -18.17 2.44
CA ILE A 144 -19.19 -18.63 1.20
C ILE A 144 -18.15 -19.13 0.17
N VAL A 145 -16.95 -18.54 0.21
CA VAL A 145 -15.75 -18.97 -0.51
C VAL A 145 -14.59 -19.00 0.47
N THR A 146 -13.51 -19.71 0.16
CA THR A 146 -12.25 -19.61 0.90
C THR A 146 -11.74 -18.17 0.85
N THR A 147 -11.47 -17.57 2.01
CA THR A 147 -10.97 -16.20 2.11
C THR A 147 -9.48 -16.21 2.42
N ARG A 148 -8.70 -15.43 1.66
CA ARG A 148 -7.28 -15.16 1.93
C ARG A 148 -7.11 -13.84 2.68
N LEU A 149 -6.17 -13.78 3.60
CA LEU A 149 -5.74 -12.57 4.29
C LEU A 149 -4.25 -12.37 4.05
N SER A 150 -3.87 -11.18 3.57
CA SER A 150 -2.49 -10.81 3.29
C SER A 150 -2.14 -9.50 3.97
N PHE A 151 -0.85 -9.31 4.23
CA PHE A 151 -0.31 -8.07 4.76
C PHE A 151 0.80 -7.55 3.84
N LEU A 152 0.69 -6.27 3.45
CA LEU A 152 1.73 -5.55 2.74
C LEU A 152 2.18 -4.38 3.62
N ILE A 153 3.50 -4.29 3.83
CA ILE A 153 4.11 -3.24 4.65
C ILE A 153 4.98 -2.38 3.74
N TRP A 154 4.78 -1.07 3.79
CA TRP A 154 5.64 -0.12 3.09
C TRP A 154 7.01 -0.06 3.78
N GLN A 155 8.00 -0.62 3.11
CA GLN A 155 9.38 -0.66 3.57
C GLN A 155 10.35 -0.54 2.40
N VAL A 156 11.50 0.07 2.66
CA VAL A 156 12.61 0.19 1.73
C VAL A 156 13.90 -0.20 2.46
N THR A 157 14.67 -1.11 1.87
CA THR A 157 15.94 -1.59 2.41
C THR A 157 17.12 -1.10 1.56
N GLY A 158 18.29 -0.91 2.19
CA GLY A 158 19.55 -0.70 1.48
C GLY A 158 19.72 0.68 0.87
N LEU A 159 19.29 1.73 1.58
CA LEU A 159 19.43 3.14 1.14
C LEU A 159 20.19 4.00 2.15
N ASP A 160 21.17 3.42 2.83
CA ASP A 160 22.04 4.17 3.74
C ASP A 160 22.72 5.33 2.99
N GLY A 161 22.53 6.57 3.48
CA GLY A 161 23.16 7.77 2.93
C GLY A 161 22.52 8.36 1.66
N ALA A 162 21.36 7.86 1.23
CA ALA A 162 20.61 8.47 0.12
C ALA A 162 19.92 9.79 0.54
N ASN A 163 19.60 10.64 -0.45
CA ASN A 163 18.87 11.90 -0.24
C ASN A 163 17.36 11.65 -0.03
N VAL A 164 17.04 10.72 0.87
CA VAL A 164 15.68 10.24 1.14
C VAL A 164 15.42 10.22 2.64
N PRO A 165 14.17 10.47 3.07
CA PRO A 165 13.77 10.38 4.47
C PRO A 165 14.01 8.98 5.07
N SER A 166 14.40 8.89 6.35
CA SER A 166 14.67 7.61 7.02
C SER A 166 13.42 6.89 7.57
N LYS A 167 12.28 7.58 7.69
CA LYS A 167 11.05 6.96 8.22
C LYS A 167 10.42 6.03 7.18
N GLN A 168 10.22 4.76 7.54
CA GLN A 168 9.68 3.71 6.67
C GLN A 168 8.18 3.91 6.45
N THR A 169 7.86 4.56 5.32
CA THR A 169 6.52 4.98 4.93
C THR A 169 6.34 4.86 3.42
N LEU A 170 5.11 4.96 2.93
CA LEU A 170 4.82 5.11 1.51
C LEU A 170 5.60 6.28 0.88
N GLU A 171 5.65 7.44 1.53
CA GLU A 171 6.40 8.60 1.01
C GLU A 171 7.88 8.29 0.84
N ARG A 172 8.47 7.51 1.76
CA ARG A 172 9.87 7.06 1.62
C ARG A 172 10.04 6.14 0.41
N LEU A 173 9.13 5.18 0.20
CA LEU A 173 9.13 4.31 -0.97
C LEU A 173 9.13 5.10 -2.27
N VAL A 174 8.27 6.13 -2.36
CA VAL A 174 8.18 7.00 -3.53
C VAL A 174 9.43 7.86 -3.70
N CYS A 175 9.92 8.52 -2.65
CA CYS A 175 11.15 9.31 -2.72
C CYS A 175 12.35 8.46 -3.14
N ALA A 176 12.46 7.24 -2.62
CA ALA A 176 13.49 6.30 -2.98
C ALA A 176 13.45 5.86 -4.45
N ALA A 177 12.25 5.66 -5.01
CA ALA A 177 12.13 5.35 -6.44
C ALA A 177 12.48 6.55 -7.32
N ILE A 178 12.11 7.77 -6.90
CA ILE A 178 12.50 8.99 -7.60
C ILE A 178 14.02 9.22 -7.52
N ASP A 179 14.67 8.93 -6.40
CA ASP A 179 16.12 9.06 -6.26
C ASP A 179 16.87 8.10 -7.18
N GLU A 180 16.41 6.84 -7.29
CA GLU A 180 17.00 5.89 -8.24
C GLU A 180 16.81 6.28 -9.70
N ALA A 181 15.63 6.79 -10.05
CA ALA A 181 15.34 7.23 -11.42
C ALA A 181 16.03 8.56 -11.76
N TYR A 182 16.09 9.48 -10.80
CA TYR A 182 16.46 10.88 -11.00
C TYR A 182 17.18 11.47 -9.77
N GLY A 183 18.31 10.88 -9.37
CA GLY A 183 19.10 11.29 -8.19
C GLY A 183 19.34 12.81 -8.05
N PRO A 184 19.68 13.56 -9.11
CA PRO A 184 19.81 15.01 -9.03
C PRO A 184 18.53 15.74 -8.56
N ARG A 185 17.33 15.22 -8.87
CA ARG A 185 16.06 15.79 -8.39
C ARG A 185 15.89 15.60 -6.90
N CYS A 186 16.17 14.40 -6.37
CA CYS A 186 16.10 14.13 -4.93
C CYS A 186 17.13 14.94 -4.16
N LYS A 187 18.36 15.06 -4.66
CA LYS A 187 19.38 15.93 -4.08
C LYS A 187 18.92 17.39 -3.98
N ALA A 188 18.34 17.94 -5.05
CA ALA A 188 17.84 19.31 -5.05
C ALA A 188 16.69 19.52 -4.04
N VAL A 189 15.78 18.56 -3.90
CA VAL A 189 14.72 18.60 -2.88
C VAL A 189 15.30 18.56 -1.47
N TRP A 190 16.27 17.68 -1.23
CA TRP A 190 16.96 17.54 0.06
C TRP A 190 17.68 18.84 0.45
N GLU A 191 18.44 19.43 -0.47
CA GLU A 191 19.11 20.72 -0.28
C GLU A 191 18.10 21.85 -0.02
N PHE A 192 17.00 21.91 -0.78
CA PHE A 192 15.95 22.91 -0.56
C PHE A 192 15.33 22.81 0.84
N ILE A 193 14.99 21.60 1.29
CA ILE A 193 14.38 21.39 2.61
C ILE A 193 15.36 21.80 3.72
N ASN A 194 16.63 21.42 3.59
CA ASN A 194 17.67 21.72 4.59
C ASN A 194 18.15 23.19 4.57
N SER A 195 17.90 23.92 3.48
CA SER A 195 18.22 25.35 3.40
C SER A 195 17.27 26.25 4.23
N ARG A 196 16.16 25.69 4.75
CA ARG A 196 15.17 26.46 5.51
C ARG A 196 15.74 26.92 6.85
N PRO A 197 15.45 28.15 7.32
CA PRO A 197 15.87 28.61 8.64
C PRO A 197 15.38 27.74 9.80
N ALA A 198 14.22 27.11 9.62
CA ALA A 198 13.65 26.11 10.51
C ALA A 198 13.25 24.88 9.67
N PRO A 199 14.16 23.90 9.49
CA PRO A 199 13.84 22.70 8.74
C PRO A 199 12.72 21.91 9.44
N PRO A 200 11.92 21.13 8.69
CA PRO A 200 10.85 20.33 9.26
C PRO A 200 11.37 19.36 10.33
N ALA A 201 10.58 19.14 11.37
CA ALA A 201 10.87 18.09 12.35
C ALA A 201 11.04 16.73 11.67
N HIS A 202 11.94 15.90 12.20
CA HIS A 202 12.29 14.59 11.63
C HIS A 202 11.06 13.72 11.33
N GLU A 203 10.10 13.70 12.27
CA GLU A 203 8.85 12.95 12.17
C GLU A 203 7.96 13.36 10.97
N LYS A 204 8.11 14.57 10.41
CA LYS A 204 7.35 15.09 9.26
C LYS A 204 8.19 15.20 7.98
N LEU A 205 9.46 14.81 8.05
CA LEU A 205 10.40 14.98 6.95
C LEU A 205 9.95 14.18 5.71
N HIS A 206 9.47 12.94 5.91
CA HIS A 206 8.97 12.09 4.83
C HIS A 206 7.85 12.72 4.01
N LYS A 207 6.84 13.29 4.69
CA LYS A 207 5.74 14.01 4.03
C LYS A 207 6.23 15.28 3.33
N THR A 208 7.12 16.03 3.99
CA THR A 208 7.65 17.27 3.41
C THR A 208 8.48 16.99 2.15
N HIS A 209 9.23 15.88 2.14
CA HIS A 209 10.03 15.46 0.99
C HIS A 209 9.16 15.08 -0.21
N ALA A 210 8.15 14.22 -0.01
CA ALA A 210 7.20 13.86 -1.05
C ALA A 210 6.41 15.07 -1.57
N ALA A 211 5.93 15.94 -0.67
CA ALA A 211 5.23 17.16 -1.05
C ALA A 211 6.12 18.12 -1.87
N SER A 212 7.42 18.17 -1.59
CA SER A 212 8.37 19.00 -2.34
C SER A 212 8.63 18.45 -3.74
N HIS A 213 8.69 17.12 -3.91
CA HIS A 213 8.72 16.50 -5.24
C HIS A 213 7.45 16.81 -6.04
N MET A 214 6.28 16.69 -5.41
CA MET A 214 5.01 17.06 -6.03
C MET A 214 5.04 18.52 -6.50
N ALA A 215 5.39 19.45 -5.62
CA ALA A 215 5.41 20.87 -5.95
C ALA A 215 6.42 21.23 -7.06
N GLY A 216 7.54 20.53 -7.14
CA GLY A 216 8.60 20.82 -8.12
C GLY A 216 8.36 20.24 -9.52
N TRP A 217 7.91 18.98 -9.62
CA TRP A 217 7.83 18.25 -10.90
C TRP A 217 6.41 17.83 -11.30
N TYR A 218 5.45 17.94 -10.39
CA TYR A 218 4.05 17.58 -10.61
C TYR A 218 3.13 18.72 -10.15
N SER A 219 3.57 19.97 -10.35
CA SER A 219 2.95 21.18 -9.79
C SER A 219 1.50 21.40 -10.24
N GLU A 220 1.15 20.86 -11.40
CA GLU A 220 -0.20 20.88 -11.98
C GLU A 220 -1.13 19.82 -11.36
N ARG A 221 -0.61 18.99 -10.46
CA ARG A 221 -1.32 17.87 -9.84
C ARG A 221 -1.45 18.11 -8.33
N GLY A 222 -2.64 17.82 -7.80
CA GLY A 222 -2.80 17.65 -6.36
C GLY A 222 -2.13 16.36 -5.87
N TYR A 223 -2.12 16.15 -4.55
CA TYR A 223 -1.45 15.01 -3.91
C TYR A 223 -1.92 13.64 -4.44
N GLU A 224 -3.22 13.47 -4.69
CA GLU A 224 -3.77 12.27 -5.34
C GLU A 224 -3.23 12.10 -6.77
N GLY A 225 -3.18 13.19 -7.54
CA GLY A 225 -2.68 13.19 -8.90
C GLY A 225 -1.18 12.88 -8.98
N PHE A 226 -0.39 13.30 -7.99
CA PHE A 226 1.03 12.98 -7.88
C PHE A 226 1.27 11.47 -7.73
N PHE A 227 0.62 10.80 -6.77
CA PHE A 227 0.80 9.36 -6.57
C PHE A 227 0.27 8.51 -7.73
N LEU A 228 -0.63 9.03 -8.56
CA LEU A 228 -1.02 8.41 -9.83
C LEU A 228 0.06 8.63 -10.90
N ALA A 229 0.53 9.87 -11.06
CA ALA A 229 1.45 10.29 -12.12
C ALA A 229 2.80 9.58 -12.09
N ILE A 230 3.31 9.22 -10.92
CA ILE A 230 4.59 8.53 -10.79
C ILE A 230 4.60 7.14 -11.47
N TRP A 231 3.44 6.57 -11.77
CA TRP A 231 3.31 5.31 -12.52
C TRP A 231 3.33 5.51 -14.05
N ASP A 232 3.11 6.73 -14.52
CA ASP A 232 3.18 7.10 -15.95
C ASP A 232 4.65 7.28 -16.40
N ASP A 233 5.54 7.65 -15.48
CA ASP A 233 6.99 7.75 -15.71
C ASP A 233 7.64 6.36 -15.64
N GLU A 234 8.18 5.89 -16.77
CA GLU A 234 8.73 4.55 -16.91
C GLU A 234 9.90 4.28 -15.95
N ALA A 235 10.81 5.25 -15.79
CA ALA A 235 11.98 5.08 -14.94
C ALA A 235 11.60 4.99 -13.45
N ILE A 236 10.66 5.83 -13.00
CA ILE A 236 10.14 5.78 -11.63
C ILE A 236 9.34 4.49 -11.42
N ARG A 237 8.49 4.11 -12.36
CA ARG A 237 7.71 2.86 -12.29
C ARG A 237 8.60 1.63 -12.13
N ASP A 238 9.69 1.54 -12.88
CA ASP A 238 10.61 0.41 -12.79
C ASP A 238 11.36 0.38 -11.45
N ALA A 239 11.78 1.55 -10.95
CA ALA A 239 12.38 1.67 -9.62
C ALA A 239 11.39 1.32 -8.48
N LEU A 240 10.11 1.68 -8.63
CA LEU A 240 9.03 1.27 -7.72
C LEU A 240 8.82 -0.24 -7.75
N ARG A 241 8.76 -0.86 -8.94
CA ARG A 241 8.58 -2.31 -9.08
C ARG A 241 9.69 -3.10 -8.39
N ARG A 242 10.97 -2.71 -8.59
CA ARG A 242 12.10 -3.35 -7.90
C ARG A 242 11.98 -3.27 -6.37
N ARG A 243 11.59 -2.12 -5.83
CA ARG A 243 11.41 -1.93 -4.38
C ARG A 243 10.23 -2.70 -3.82
N LEU A 244 9.10 -2.70 -4.53
CA LEU A 244 7.93 -3.48 -4.16
C LEU A 244 8.23 -4.98 -4.18
N ASP A 245 9.03 -5.44 -5.14
CA ASP A 245 9.50 -6.82 -5.20
C ASP A 245 10.39 -7.17 -4.00
N ALA A 246 11.37 -6.32 -3.67
CA ALA A 246 12.20 -6.48 -2.48
C ALA A 246 11.39 -6.45 -1.17
N ALA A 247 10.27 -5.74 -1.12
CA ALA A 247 9.34 -5.74 0.01
C ALA A 247 8.43 -7.00 0.06
N GLY A 248 8.48 -7.86 -0.96
CA GLY A 248 7.65 -9.05 -1.09
C GLY A 248 6.21 -8.76 -1.55
N ALA A 249 5.97 -7.60 -2.17
CA ALA A 249 4.66 -7.20 -2.65
C ALA A 249 4.25 -7.94 -3.94
N THR A 250 5.20 -8.24 -4.83
CA THR A 250 4.93 -8.88 -6.14
C THR A 250 4.05 -10.12 -6.05
N PRO A 251 4.36 -11.16 -5.24
CA PRO A 251 3.50 -12.34 -5.17
C PRO A 251 2.10 -12.03 -4.61
N ILE A 252 1.98 -11.07 -3.69
CA ILE A 252 0.69 -10.65 -3.12
C ILE A 252 -0.18 -9.96 -4.18
N ILE A 253 0.42 -9.05 -4.96
CA ILE A 253 -0.26 -8.36 -6.05
C ILE A 253 -0.64 -9.35 -7.16
N ALA A 254 0.25 -10.26 -7.57
CA ALA A 254 -0.07 -11.28 -8.56
C ALA A 254 -1.27 -12.15 -8.14
N ALA A 255 -1.31 -12.56 -6.87
CA ALA A 255 -2.41 -13.34 -6.31
C ALA A 255 -3.73 -12.54 -6.19
N LEU A 256 -3.67 -11.21 -6.10
CA LEU A 256 -4.84 -10.33 -6.15
C LEU A 256 -5.41 -10.18 -7.56
N LEU A 257 -4.57 -10.31 -8.59
CA LEU A 257 -4.95 -10.08 -9.99
C LEU A 257 -5.47 -11.35 -10.68
N GLY A 258 -5.46 -12.49 -9.99
CA GLY A 258 -5.84 -13.80 -10.55
C GLY A 258 -4.81 -14.37 -11.51
N SER A 259 -3.54 -13.94 -11.42
CA SER A 259 -2.44 -14.35 -12.30
C SER A 259 -1.60 -15.50 -11.74
N GLY A 260 -2.16 -16.34 -10.87
CA GLY A 260 -1.46 -17.40 -10.14
C GLY A 260 -2.15 -18.75 -10.21
#